data_AF-A0A561Q530-F1
#
_entry.id   AF-A0A561Q530-F1
#
_cell.length_a   1.000
_cell.length_b   1.000
_cell.length_c   1.000
_cell.angle_alpha   90.00
_cell.angle_beta   90.00
_cell.angle_gamma   90.00
#
_symmetry.space_group_name_H-M   'P 1'
#
loop_
_entity.id
_entity.type
_entity.pdbx_description
1 polymer ?
#
loop_
_entity_poly.entity_id
_entity_poly.type
_entity_poly.pdbx_seq_one_letter_code
_entity_poly.pdbx_strand_id
1 'polypeptide(L)'
;MKSIFDKETRQEIVRRIDSLTNNNSPQWGKMTVTQMVRHCARCEEYYYGNIKISRSLMGRIFGKLAIKSILKDEHSNIRRNSPTPPPFKVTENISDLDGEKSKWKLLIERYDTFNRAEFTHWFFGRMTKEQLGQFIYKHCDYHLKQFNA
;
A
#
# COMPACT_ATOMS: atom_id res chain seq x y z
N MET A 1 7.80 4.26 14.32
CA MET A 1 7.14 3.63 13.16
C MET A 1 8.00 3.79 11.95
N LYS A 2 8.25 2.69 11.23
CA LYS A 2 8.99 2.72 9.97
C LYS A 2 8.27 3.59 8.95
N SER A 3 9.04 4.27 8.12
CA SER A 3 8.56 5.06 7.00
C SER A 3 9.07 4.48 5.69
N ILE A 4 8.25 4.47 4.65
CA ILE A 4 8.70 4.05 3.31
C ILE A 4 9.82 4.95 2.74
N PHE A 5 9.99 6.14 3.31
CA PHE A 5 11.07 7.06 2.92
C PHE A 5 12.44 6.67 3.50
N ASP A 6 12.49 5.74 4.45
CA ASP A 6 13.74 5.22 5.00
C ASP A 6 14.32 4.14 4.06
N LYS A 7 15.63 4.18 3.79
CA LYS A 7 16.29 3.26 2.85
C LYS A 7 16.17 1.81 3.31
N GLU A 8 16.38 1.57 4.60
CA GLU A 8 16.33 0.24 5.21
C GLU A 8 14.92 -0.34 5.13
N THR A 9 13.90 0.49 5.31
CA THR A 9 12.49 0.08 5.16
C THR A 9 12.19 -0.34 3.73
N ARG A 10 12.65 0.42 2.72
CA ARG A 10 12.46 0.03 1.30
C ARG A 10 13.13 -1.30 0.99
N GLN A 11 14.38 -1.47 1.42
CA GLN A 11 15.14 -2.71 1.21
C GLN A 11 14.47 -3.92 1.88
N GLU A 12 13.88 -3.75 3.06
CA GLU A 12 13.08 -4.79 3.69
C GLU A 12 11.84 -5.13 2.88
N ILE A 13 11.05 -4.14 2.47
CA ILE A 13 9.85 -4.36 1.66
C ILE A 13 10.22 -5.07 0.35
N VAL A 14 11.28 -4.64 -0.34
CA VAL A 14 11.78 -5.29 -1.56
C VAL A 14 12.14 -6.75 -1.33
N ARG A 15 12.87 -7.08 -0.26
CA ARG A 15 13.19 -8.48 0.08
C ARG A 15 11.95 -9.33 0.35
N ARG A 16 10.94 -8.76 1.01
CA ARG A 16 9.65 -9.44 1.26
C ARG A 16 8.82 -9.59 -0.01
N ILE A 17 8.87 -8.62 -0.93
CA ILE A 17 8.28 -8.80 -2.26
C ILE A 17 8.95 -9.97 -2.97
N ASP A 18 10.28 -10.07 -2.90
CA ASP A 18 11.04 -11.13 -3.57
C ASP A 18 10.72 -12.53 -3.05
N SER A 19 10.35 -12.70 -1.78
CA SER A 19 9.95 -14.00 -1.21
C SER A 19 8.57 -14.48 -1.65
N LEU A 20 7.75 -13.63 -2.29
CA LEU A 20 6.45 -14.04 -2.82
C LEU A 20 6.60 -15.00 -4.00
N THR A 21 5.80 -16.07 -3.95
CA THR A 21 5.70 -17.12 -4.97
C THR A 21 4.23 -17.35 -5.34
N ASN A 22 3.98 -18.06 -6.44
CA ASN A 22 2.62 -18.45 -6.84
C ASN A 22 1.92 -19.38 -5.83
N ASN A 23 2.66 -19.97 -4.88
CA ASN A 23 2.11 -20.84 -3.84
C ASN A 23 1.61 -20.06 -2.61
N ASN A 24 1.89 -18.75 -2.50
CA ASN A 24 1.41 -17.95 -1.39
C ASN A 24 -0.11 -17.77 -1.47
N SER A 25 -0.82 -18.38 -0.53
CA SER A 25 -2.27 -18.22 -0.36
C SER A 25 -2.60 -17.07 0.60
N PRO A 26 -3.67 -16.30 0.34
CA PRO A 26 -4.07 -15.22 1.23
C PRO A 26 -4.55 -15.75 2.59
N GLN A 27 -4.03 -15.18 3.67
CA GLN A 27 -4.48 -15.44 5.05
C GLN A 27 -5.83 -14.80 5.35
N TRP A 28 -6.21 -13.79 4.57
CA TRP A 28 -7.54 -13.16 4.58
C TRP A 28 -7.80 -12.50 3.22
N GLY A 29 -9.04 -12.11 2.94
CA GLY A 29 -9.42 -11.50 1.66
C GLY A 29 -9.58 -12.50 0.52
N LYS A 30 -9.63 -12.00 -0.72
CA LYS A 30 -9.97 -12.81 -1.91
C LYS A 30 -8.99 -12.67 -3.09
N MET A 31 -8.01 -11.78 -3.00
CA MET A 31 -7.04 -11.59 -4.08
C MET A 31 -6.07 -12.78 -4.12
N THR A 32 -5.65 -13.19 -5.32
CA THR A 32 -4.46 -14.02 -5.48
C THR A 32 -3.19 -13.19 -5.16
N VAL A 33 -2.04 -13.85 -4.99
CA VAL A 33 -0.77 -13.15 -4.75
C VAL A 33 -0.45 -12.15 -5.86
N THR A 34 -0.64 -12.53 -7.12
CA THR A 34 -0.39 -11.66 -8.27
C THR A 34 -1.37 -10.47 -8.31
N GLN A 35 -2.63 -10.69 -7.97
CA GLN A 35 -3.62 -9.61 -7.85
C GLN A 35 -3.26 -8.65 -6.72
N MET A 36 -2.78 -9.15 -5.58
CA MET A 36 -2.32 -8.33 -4.47
C MET A 36 -1.10 -7.47 -4.85
N VAL A 37 -0.12 -8.05 -5.56
CA VAL A 37 1.06 -7.30 -6.02
C VAL A 37 0.64 -6.17 -6.96
N ARG A 38 -0.25 -6.46 -7.94
CA ARG A 38 -0.83 -5.44 -8.83
C ARG A 38 -1.59 -4.37 -8.05
N HIS A 39 -2.37 -4.76 -7.04
CA HIS A 39 -3.12 -3.84 -6.19
C HIS A 39 -2.18 -2.86 -5.50
N CYS A 40 -1.12 -3.37 -4.88
CA CYS A 40 -0.14 -2.53 -4.20
C CYS A 40 0.55 -1.58 -5.17
N ALA A 41 0.98 -2.07 -6.34
CA ALA A 41 1.54 -1.21 -7.39
C ALA A 41 0.57 -0.09 -7.81
N ARG A 42 -0.73 -0.37 -8.00
CA ARG A 42 -1.74 0.67 -8.28
C ARG A 42 -1.88 1.70 -7.15
N CYS A 43 -1.76 1.28 -5.90
CA CYS A 43 -1.72 2.21 -4.77
C CYS A 43 -0.47 3.12 -4.83
N GLU A 44 0.70 2.58 -5.19
CA GLU A 44 1.91 3.40 -5.38
C GLU A 44 1.76 4.41 -6.52
N GLU A 45 1.23 3.97 -7.67
CA GLU A 45 0.92 4.83 -8.82
C GLU A 45 0.02 6.02 -8.42
N TYR A 46 -0.90 5.82 -7.48
CA TYR A 46 -1.71 6.91 -6.92
C TYR A 46 -0.89 7.94 -6.14
N TYR A 47 0.06 7.50 -5.30
CA TYR A 47 0.93 8.42 -4.57
C TYR A 47 1.85 9.22 -5.50
N TYR A 48 2.28 8.62 -6.62
CA TYR A 48 3.01 9.31 -7.68
C TYR A 48 2.11 10.21 -8.55
N GLY A 49 0.79 10.06 -8.49
CA GLY A 49 -0.19 10.89 -9.21
C GLY A 49 -0.56 10.38 -10.59
N ASN A 50 -0.17 9.15 -10.93
CA ASN A 50 -0.49 8.49 -12.19
C ASN A 50 -1.92 7.91 -12.18
N ILE A 51 -2.46 7.62 -10.99
CA ILE A 51 -3.88 7.31 -10.79
C ILE A 51 -4.56 8.46 -10.07
N LYS A 52 -5.77 8.83 -10.50
CA LYS A 52 -6.61 9.87 -9.87
C LYS A 52 -7.89 9.24 -9.31
N ILE A 53 -8.29 9.70 -8.13
CA ILE A 53 -9.53 9.29 -7.46
C ILE A 53 -10.09 10.46 -6.65
N SER A 54 -11.42 10.61 -6.67
CA SER A 54 -12.13 11.64 -5.90
C SER A 54 -12.12 11.36 -4.39
N ARG A 55 -12.13 12.42 -3.57
CA ARG A 55 -12.29 12.29 -2.11
C ARG A 55 -13.62 11.62 -1.78
N SER A 56 -13.56 10.56 -0.97
CA SER A 56 -14.75 9.87 -0.45
C SER A 56 -15.55 10.77 0.49
N LEU A 57 -16.88 10.81 0.34
CA LEU A 57 -17.78 11.50 1.28
C LEU A 57 -17.64 10.95 2.70
N MET A 58 -17.65 9.62 2.85
CA MET A 58 -17.39 8.94 4.13
C MET A 58 -15.99 9.24 4.66
N GLY A 59 -15.00 9.31 3.76
CA GLY A 59 -13.63 9.69 4.12
C GLY A 59 -13.49 11.13 4.63
N ARG A 60 -14.38 12.05 4.23
CA ARG A 60 -14.39 13.42 4.79
C ARG A 60 -14.79 13.43 6.27
N ILE A 61 -15.67 12.50 6.66
CA ILE A 61 -16.19 12.38 8.03
C ILE A 61 -15.23 11.55 8.90
N PHE A 62 -14.86 10.36 8.44
CA PHE A 62 -14.14 9.37 9.26
C PHE A 62 -12.64 9.29 8.97
N GLY A 63 -12.15 9.91 7.90
CA GLY A 63 -10.77 9.74 7.42
C GLY A 63 -9.70 10.13 8.44
N LYS A 64 -9.87 11.28 9.12
CA LYS A 64 -8.92 11.74 10.15
C LYS A 64 -8.83 10.78 11.35
N LEU A 65 -9.96 10.25 11.79
CA LEU A 65 -10.01 9.27 12.88
C LEU A 65 -9.38 7.94 12.46
N ALA A 66 -9.66 7.49 11.23
CA ALA A 66 -9.11 6.26 10.69
C ALA A 66 -7.58 6.30 10.61
N ILE A 67 -7.00 7.36 10.04
CA ILE A 67 -5.53 7.47 9.94
C ILE A 67 -4.88 7.58 11.33
N LYS A 68 -5.48 8.34 12.26
CA LYS A 68 -4.99 8.44 13.63
C LYS A 68 -4.99 7.09 14.35
N SER A 69 -6.00 6.26 14.11
CA SER A 69 -6.07 4.91 14.66
C SER A 69 -5.01 3.98 14.06
N ILE A 70 -4.85 3.98 12.73
CA ILE A 70 -3.87 3.13 12.03
C ILE A 70 -2.44 3.49 12.43
N LEU A 71 -2.15 4.78 12.62
CA LEU A 71 -0.83 5.30 12.95
C LEU A 71 -0.59 5.50 14.46
N LYS A 72 -1.43 4.91 15.33
CA LYS A 72 -1.32 5.12 16.78
C LYS A 72 -0.02 4.53 17.36
N ASP A 73 0.35 3.34 16.91
CA ASP A 73 1.54 2.61 17.37
C ASP A 73 1.95 1.52 16.34
N GLU A 74 3.01 0.76 16.63
CA GLU A 74 3.50 -0.30 15.74
C GLU A 74 2.50 -1.45 15.54
N HIS A 75 1.66 -1.74 16.56
CA HIS A 75 0.73 -2.87 16.56
C HIS A 75 -0.62 -2.54 15.90
N SER A 76 -0.94 -1.25 15.77
CA SER A 76 -2.13 -0.76 15.11
C SER A 76 -2.08 -1.07 13.61
N ASN A 77 -3.13 -1.65 13.05
CA ASN A 77 -3.10 -2.13 11.67
C ASN A 77 -4.34 -1.71 10.89
N ILE A 78 -4.22 -1.70 9.56
CA ILE A 78 -5.38 -1.62 8.67
C ILE A 78 -6.30 -2.79 9.00
N ARG A 79 -7.60 -2.53 9.16
CA ARG A 79 -8.56 -3.57 9.48
C ARG A 79 -8.62 -4.58 8.33
N ARG A 80 -8.57 -5.88 8.65
CA ARG A 80 -8.76 -6.95 7.66
C ARG A 80 -10.06 -6.72 6.88
N ASN A 81 -10.01 -6.98 5.58
CA ASN A 81 -11.14 -6.81 4.65
C ASN A 81 -11.67 -5.36 4.56
N SER A 82 -10.81 -4.36 4.79
CA SER A 82 -11.16 -2.96 4.53
C SER A 82 -11.51 -2.75 3.05
N PRO A 83 -12.52 -1.93 2.73
CA PRO A 83 -12.99 -1.76 1.36
C PRO A 83 -11.93 -1.11 0.48
N THR A 84 -11.74 -1.68 -0.71
CA THR A 84 -10.88 -1.12 -1.75
C THR A 84 -11.74 -0.33 -2.74
N PRO A 85 -11.42 0.93 -3.07
CA PRO A 85 -12.18 1.68 -4.05
C PRO A 85 -11.89 1.19 -5.49
N PRO A 86 -12.77 1.46 -6.47
CA PRO A 86 -12.69 0.88 -7.81
C PRO A 86 -11.31 0.98 -8.51
N PRO A 87 -10.60 2.13 -8.48
CA PRO A 87 -9.30 2.25 -9.16
C PRO A 87 -8.21 1.31 -8.64
N PHE A 88 -8.35 0.81 -7.41
CA PHE A 88 -7.37 -0.07 -6.78
C PHE A 88 -7.84 -1.53 -6.74
N LYS A 89 -9.08 -1.84 -7.15
CA LYS A 89 -9.52 -3.24 -7.23
C LYS A 89 -8.83 -3.92 -8.41
N VAL A 90 -8.37 -5.15 -8.19
CA VAL A 90 -7.82 -6.03 -9.21
C VAL A 90 -8.65 -7.30 -9.20
N THR A 91 -9.32 -7.60 -10.31
CA THR A 91 -10.21 -8.76 -10.46
C THR A 91 -9.87 -9.61 -11.67
N GLU A 92 -9.10 -9.06 -12.60
CA GLU A 92 -8.53 -9.77 -13.72
C GLU A 92 -7.60 -10.89 -13.26
N ASN A 93 -7.53 -11.96 -14.06
CA ASN A 93 -6.55 -13.02 -13.84
C ASN A 93 -5.19 -12.58 -14.39
N ILE A 94 -4.13 -12.73 -13.60
CA ILE A 94 -2.78 -12.31 -13.95
C ILE A 94 -1.83 -13.46 -13.61
N SER A 95 -1.14 -13.98 -14.61
CA SER A 95 -0.22 -15.12 -14.47
C SER A 95 1.23 -14.73 -14.21
N ASP A 96 1.66 -13.56 -14.69
CA ASP A 96 3.05 -13.09 -14.57
C ASP A 96 3.32 -12.42 -13.21
N LEU A 97 3.62 -13.23 -12.19
CA LEU A 97 3.95 -12.73 -10.86
C LEU A 97 5.26 -11.93 -10.86
N ASP A 98 6.29 -12.39 -11.56
CA ASP A 98 7.63 -11.77 -11.52
C ASP A 98 7.66 -10.40 -12.21
N GLY A 99 6.93 -10.25 -13.32
CA GLY A 99 6.74 -8.95 -13.96
C GLY A 99 5.99 -7.96 -13.05
N GLU A 100 4.97 -8.41 -12.31
CA GLU A 100 4.26 -7.57 -11.36
C GLU A 100 5.10 -7.21 -10.13
N LYS A 101 5.87 -8.16 -9.58
CA LYS A 101 6.83 -7.90 -8.50
C LYS A 101 7.84 -6.84 -8.93
N SER A 102 8.39 -6.97 -10.14
CA SER A 102 9.37 -6.02 -10.69
C SER A 102 8.80 -4.60 -10.77
N LYS A 103 7.56 -4.44 -11.24
CA LYS A 103 6.88 -3.13 -11.27
C LYS A 103 6.70 -2.54 -9.87
N TRP A 104 6.23 -3.34 -8.90
CA TRP A 104 6.03 -2.85 -7.55
C TRP A 104 7.35 -2.46 -6.89
N LYS A 105 8.41 -3.28 -7.01
CA LYS A 105 9.74 -2.96 -6.48
C LYS A 105 10.30 -1.65 -7.03
N LEU A 106 10.17 -1.39 -8.33
CA LEU A 106 10.59 -0.13 -8.94
C LEU A 106 9.87 1.09 -8.34
N LEU A 107 8.56 0.94 -8.06
CA LEU A 107 7.78 1.98 -7.41
C LEU A 107 8.17 2.21 -5.95
N ILE A 108 8.53 1.13 -5.23
CA ILE A 108 9.06 1.22 -3.87
C ILE A 108 10.41 1.96 -3.87
N GLU A 109 11.36 1.57 -4.72
CA GLU A 109 12.69 2.20 -4.76
C GLU A 109 12.63 3.69 -5.13
N ARG A 110 11.68 4.08 -5.99
CA ARG A 110 11.48 5.48 -6.39
C ARG A 110 11.18 6.42 -5.22
N TYR A 111 10.77 5.91 -4.06
CA TYR A 111 10.54 6.73 -2.87
C TYR A 111 11.79 7.44 -2.35
N ASP A 112 12.99 6.99 -2.74
CA ASP A 112 14.25 7.69 -2.45
C ASP A 112 14.27 9.15 -2.92
N THR A 113 13.59 9.41 -4.04
CA THR A 113 13.51 10.74 -4.67
C THR A 113 12.18 11.45 -4.42
N PHE A 114 11.33 10.91 -3.52
CA PHE A 114 10.00 11.46 -3.29
C PHE A 114 10.05 12.75 -2.46
N ASN A 115 9.67 13.86 -3.08
CA ASN A 115 9.85 15.21 -2.54
C ASN A 115 8.55 15.96 -2.21
N ARG A 116 7.37 15.34 -2.32
CA ARG A 116 6.11 16.01 -1.95
C ARG A 116 6.04 16.21 -0.43
N ALA A 117 5.89 17.46 0.00
CA ALA A 117 5.75 17.81 1.41
C ALA A 117 4.39 17.39 2.01
N GLU A 118 3.35 17.39 1.18
CA GLU A 118 1.98 17.06 1.58
C GLU A 118 1.26 16.27 0.50
N PHE A 119 0.29 15.47 0.93
CA PHE A 119 -0.56 14.68 0.04
C PHE A 119 -2.01 14.66 0.54
N THR A 120 -2.96 14.79 -0.38
CA THR A 120 -4.39 14.66 -0.04
C THR A 120 -4.89 13.28 -0.43
N HIS A 121 -4.97 12.39 0.56
CA HIS A 121 -5.44 11.02 0.39
C HIS A 121 -6.96 10.96 0.18
N TRP A 122 -7.42 10.13 -0.74
CA TRP A 122 -8.83 9.99 -1.14
C TRP A 122 -9.76 9.67 0.04
N PHE A 123 -9.29 8.85 0.98
CA PHE A 123 -10.01 8.53 2.23
C PHE A 123 -9.60 9.38 3.44
N PHE A 124 -8.31 9.55 3.75
CA PHE A 124 -7.88 10.24 4.98
C PHE A 124 -7.85 11.77 4.90
N GLY A 125 -7.73 12.34 3.69
CA GLY A 125 -7.56 13.78 3.49
C GLY A 125 -6.11 14.20 3.51
N ARG A 126 -5.87 15.46 3.89
CA ARG A 126 -4.52 16.02 3.97
C ARG A 126 -3.69 15.21 4.97
N MET A 127 -2.53 14.76 4.52
CA MET A 127 -1.55 14.02 5.29
C MET A 127 -0.21 14.74 5.18
N THR A 128 0.53 14.80 6.30
CA THR A 128 1.94 15.22 6.29
C THR A 128 2.78 14.17 5.57
N LYS A 129 3.99 14.55 5.12
CA LYS A 129 4.96 13.58 4.58
C LYS A 129 5.20 12.43 5.57
N GLU A 130 5.34 12.71 6.85
CA GLU A 130 5.52 11.67 7.88
C GLU A 130 4.36 10.67 7.92
N GLN A 131 3.11 11.15 8.04
CA GLN A 131 1.92 10.29 8.05
C GLN A 131 1.79 9.47 6.78
N LEU A 132 2.11 10.07 5.63
CA LEU A 132 2.09 9.40 4.34
C LEU A 132 3.09 8.25 4.31
N GLY A 133 4.34 8.51 4.69
CA GLY A 133 5.40 7.50 4.68
C GLY A 133 5.12 6.33 5.61
N GLN A 134 4.60 6.61 6.80
CA GLN A 134 4.16 5.59 7.76
C GLN A 134 2.97 4.77 7.24
N PHE A 135 1.98 5.42 6.61
CA PHE A 135 0.81 4.74 6.07
C PHE A 135 1.16 3.84 4.88
N ILE A 136 2.00 4.30 3.96
CA ILE A 136 2.45 3.50 2.81
C ILE A 136 3.17 2.25 3.32
N TYR A 137 4.07 2.40 4.30
CA TYR A 137 4.71 1.26 4.94
C TYR A 137 3.69 0.29 5.56
N LYS A 138 2.72 0.78 6.35
CA LYS A 138 1.65 -0.05 6.95
C LYS A 138 0.80 -0.76 5.89
N HIS A 139 0.54 -0.14 4.75
CA HIS A 139 -0.20 -0.74 3.64
C HIS A 139 0.60 -1.87 2.97
N CYS A 140 1.89 -1.64 2.69
CA CYS A 140 2.79 -2.68 2.19
C CYS A 140 2.89 -3.84 3.19
N ASP A 141 3.17 -3.55 4.46
CA ASP A 141 3.31 -4.57 5.52
C ASP A 141 2.03 -5.38 5.72
N TYR A 142 0.85 -4.74 5.68
CA TYR A 142 -0.43 -5.41 5.75
C TYR A 142 -0.60 -6.46 4.64
N HIS A 143 -0.27 -6.10 3.40
CA HIS A 143 -0.44 -7.00 2.25
C HIS A 143 0.65 -8.06 2.17
N LEU A 144 1.89 -7.77 2.58
CA LEU A 144 2.93 -8.80 2.67
C LEU A 144 2.59 -9.83 3.76
N LYS A 145 2.14 -9.38 4.95
CA LYS A 145 1.63 -10.26 6.01
C LYS A 145 0.40 -11.07 5.59
N GLN A 146 -0.48 -10.49 4.76
CA GLN A 146 -1.62 -11.21 4.18
C GLN A 146 -1.18 -12.46 3.40
N PHE A 147 0.06 -12.49 2.89
CA PHE A 147 0.61 -13.59 2.11
C PHE A 147 1.81 -14.28 2.78
N ASN A 148 1.99 -14.09 4.09
CA ASN A 148 3.11 -14.65 4.87
C ASN A 148 4.50 -14.28 4.33
N ALA A 149 4.63 -13.08 3.78
CA ALA A 149 5.90 -12.48 3.36
C ALA A 149 6.36 -11.37 4.30
#